data_AF-K1SFI1-F1
#
_entry.id   AF-K1SFI1-F1
#
_cell.length_a   1.000
_cell.length_b   1.000
_cell.length_c   1.000
_cell.angle_alpha   90.00
_cell.angle_beta   90.00
_cell.angle_gamma   90.00
#
_symmetry.space_group_name_H-M   'P 1'
#
loop_
_entity.id
_entity.type
_entity.pdbx_description
1 polymer ?
#
loop_
_entity_poly.entity_id
_entity_poly.type
_entity_poly.pdbx_seq_one_letter_code
_entity_poly.pdbx_strand_id
1 'polypeptide(L)'
;MADDSLFLIDIDKILREKAPKQSKYIPKFVVSYLKHIVHQEELNVFLRESKDKVGVDFLKACLEFLDANIVVKGEENLPKEGLYTFVSNHPLGGQD
;
A
#
# COMPACT_ATOMS: atom_id res chain seq x y z
N MET A 1 -20.74 -10.91 -4.03
CA MET A 1 -20.67 -9.70 -3.18
C MET A 1 -19.56 -9.98 -2.19
N ALA A 2 -18.35 -9.48 -2.47
CA ALA A 2 -17.23 -9.67 -1.57
C ALA A 2 -17.47 -8.77 -0.34
N ASP A 3 -17.19 -9.34 0.83
CA ASP A 3 -17.31 -8.71 2.14
C ASP A 3 -16.43 -7.44 2.18
N ASP A 4 -17.07 -6.28 1.99
CA ASP A 4 -16.48 -4.94 1.87
C ASP A 4 -16.00 -4.40 3.23
N SER A 5 -15.38 -5.27 4.03
CA SER A 5 -14.66 -4.84 5.22
C SER A 5 -13.37 -4.18 4.75
N LEU A 6 -13.40 -2.84 4.73
CA LEU A 6 -12.22 -2.03 4.49
C LEU A 6 -11.06 -2.56 5.35
N PHE A 7 -10.02 -3.10 4.72
CA PHE A 7 -8.89 -3.67 5.43
C PHE A 7 -8.07 -2.54 6.04
N LEU A 8 -8.35 -2.24 7.31
CA LEU A 8 -7.57 -1.30 8.10
C LEU A 8 -6.45 -2.04 8.81
N ILE A 9 -5.30 -1.39 8.89
CA ILE A 9 -4.15 -1.87 9.63
C ILE A 9 -4.44 -1.75 11.12
N ASP A 10 -4.42 -2.89 11.80
CA ASP A 10 -4.49 -2.99 13.25
C ASP A 10 -3.28 -3.81 13.74
N ILE A 11 -2.25 -3.09 14.20
CA ILE A 11 -1.01 -3.69 14.70
C ILE A 11 -1.25 -4.59 15.91
N ASP A 12 -2.22 -4.28 16.78
CA ASP A 12 -2.52 -5.15 17.93
C ASP A 12 -3.10 -6.48 17.46
N LYS A 13 -4.03 -6.45 16.49
CA LYS A 13 -4.61 -7.64 15.89
C LYS A 13 -3.56 -8.47 15.18
N ILE A 14 -2.72 -7.84 14.36
CA ILE A 14 -1.63 -8.50 13.62
C ILE A 14 -0.66 -9.19 14.59
N LEU A 15 -0.25 -8.53 15.67
CA LEU A 15 0.65 -9.12 16.66
C LEU A 15 0.02 -10.33 17.38
N ARG A 16 -1.28 -10.26 17.73
CA ARG A 16 -2.01 -11.39 18.33
C ARG A 16 -2.11 -12.58 17.38
N GLU A 17 -2.33 -12.34 16.10
CA GLU A 17 -2.48 -13.40 15.09
C GLU A 17 -1.15 -14.03 14.69
N LYS A 18 -0.12 -13.23 14.45
CA LYS A 18 1.20 -13.71 13.99
C LYS A 18 2.08 -14.24 15.13
N ALA A 19 1.92 -13.70 16.34
CA ALA A 19 2.76 -14.05 17.50
C ALA A 19 1.93 -14.15 18.80
N PRO A 20 0.95 -15.07 18.89
CA PRO A 20 0.01 -15.13 20.03
C PRO A 20 0.67 -15.38 21.38
N LYS A 21 1.77 -16.14 21.43
CA LYS A 21 2.47 -16.45 22.70
C LYS A 21 3.33 -15.29 23.18
N GLN A 22 3.91 -14.53 22.25
CA GLN A 22 4.86 -13.46 22.51
C GLN A 22 4.14 -12.13 22.72
N SER A 23 3.05 -11.88 21.99
CA SER A 23 2.27 -10.63 22.04
C SER A 23 1.84 -10.24 23.46
N LYS A 24 1.50 -11.20 24.32
CA LYS A 24 1.19 -10.95 25.74
C LYS A 24 2.35 -10.42 26.59
N TYR A 25 3.59 -10.60 26.15
CA TYR A 25 4.79 -10.13 26.83
C TYR A 25 5.33 -8.81 26.25
N ILE A 26 4.78 -8.34 25.13
CA ILE A 26 5.21 -7.09 24.51
C ILE A 26 4.65 -5.93 25.34
N PRO A 27 5.50 -5.04 25.88
CA PRO A 27 5.01 -3.86 26.58
C PRO A 27 4.19 -2.95 25.67
N LYS A 28 3.12 -2.34 26.19
CA LYS A 28 2.22 -1.47 25.41
C LYS A 28 2.95 -0.33 24.70
N PHE A 29 3.97 0.26 25.34
CA PHE A 29 4.73 1.36 24.72
C PHE A 29 5.50 0.93 23.46
N VAL A 30 5.94 -0.34 23.38
CA VAL A 30 6.60 -0.88 22.18
C VAL A 30 5.59 -1.01 21.04
N VAL A 31 4.36 -1.45 21.35
CA VAL A 31 3.28 -1.52 20.37
C VAL A 31 2.88 -0.13 19.90
N SER A 32 2.76 0.84 20.81
CA SER A 32 2.51 2.24 20.47
C SER A 32 3.61 2.82 19.58
N TYR A 33 4.87 2.54 19.89
CA TYR A 33 5.99 2.96 19.04
C TYR A 33 5.94 2.31 17.65
N LEU A 34 5.62 1.02 17.58
CA LEU A 34 5.47 0.31 16.30
C LEU A 34 4.35 0.91 15.44
N LYS A 35 3.20 1.24 16.04
CA LYS A 35 2.09 1.93 15.35
C LYS A 35 2.53 3.28 14.78
N HIS A 36 3.36 4.02 15.52
CA HIS A 36 3.85 5.33 15.12
C HIS A 36 4.85 5.23 13.94
N ILE A 37 5.86 4.36 14.02
CA ILE A 37 6.86 4.24 12.93
C ILE A 37 6.29 3.64 11.65
N VAL A 38 5.26 2.79 11.77
CA VAL A 38 4.53 2.24 10.62
C VAL A 38 3.56 3.27 10.03
N HIS A 39 3.30 4.38 10.72
CA HIS A 39 2.31 5.40 10.31
C HIS A 39 0.92 4.77 10.14
N GLN A 40 0.51 3.92 11.10
CA GLN A 40 -0.75 3.18 11.03
C GLN A 40 -1.95 4.11 10.81
N GLU A 41 -1.96 5.28 11.46
CA GLU A 41 -3.06 6.23 11.36
C GLU A 41 -3.14 6.85 9.97
N GLU A 42 -2.01 7.33 9.44
CA GLU A 42 -1.90 7.93 8.12
C GLU A 42 -2.26 6.93 7.03
N LEU A 43 -1.73 5.71 7.11
CA LEU A 43 -2.08 4.63 6.18
C LEU A 43 -3.57 4.28 6.24
N ASN A 44 -4.16 4.24 7.44
CA ASN A 44 -5.59 3.96 7.57
C ASN A 44 -6.48 5.10 7.05
N VAL A 45 -6.05 6.37 7.15
CA VAL A 45 -6.74 7.50 6.51
C VAL A 45 -6.68 7.34 5.00
N PHE A 46 -5.51 7.09 4.44
CA PHE A 46 -5.34 6.85 3.00
C PHE A 46 -6.20 5.69 2.48
N LEU A 47 -6.21 4.56 3.18
CA LEU A 47 -7.01 3.39 2.80
C LEU A 47 -8.52 3.68 2.84
N ARG A 48 -8.99 4.51 3.78
CA ARG A 48 -10.39 4.96 3.84
C ARG A 48 -10.76 5.86 2.67
N GLU A 49 -9.90 6.82 2.35
CA GLU A 49 -10.14 7.78 1.27
C GLU A 49 -10.04 7.13 -0.12
N SER A 50 -9.21 6.10 -0.25
CA SER A 50 -8.99 5.37 -1.50
C SER A 50 -9.87 4.14 -1.67
N LYS A 51 -10.83 3.90 -0.76
CA LYS A 51 -11.67 2.68 -0.74
C LYS A 51 -12.41 2.40 -2.05
N ASP A 52 -12.82 3.46 -2.74
CA ASP A 52 -13.62 3.37 -3.98
C ASP A 52 -12.73 3.37 -5.24
N LYS A 53 -11.40 3.51 -5.06
CA LYS A 53 -10.42 3.53 -6.16
C LYS A 53 -9.91 2.10 -6.40
N VAL A 54 -9.87 1.69 -7.67
CA VAL A 54 -9.40 0.36 -8.07
C VAL A 54 -8.43 0.46 -9.25
N GLY A 55 -7.53 -0.52 -9.37
CA GLY A 55 -6.56 -0.60 -10.46
C GLY A 55 -5.69 0.66 -10.59
N VAL A 56 -5.70 1.28 -11.77
CA VAL A 56 -4.85 2.45 -12.09
C VAL A 56 -5.16 3.65 -11.20
N ASP A 57 -6.42 3.87 -10.82
CA ASP A 57 -6.79 5.02 -9.98
C ASP A 57 -6.32 4.85 -8.54
N PHE A 58 -6.29 3.61 -8.04
CA PHE A 58 -5.67 3.30 -6.75
C PHE A 58 -4.16 3.52 -6.81
N LEU A 59 -3.49 3.03 -7.86
CA LEU A 59 -2.04 3.22 -8.05
C LEU A 59 -1.66 4.70 -8.07
N LYS A 60 -2.42 5.53 -8.81
CA LYS A 60 -2.21 6.98 -8.85
C LYS A 60 -2.34 7.61 -7.45
N ALA A 61 -3.36 7.20 -6.69
CA ALA A 61 -3.54 7.67 -5.32
C ALA A 61 -2.36 7.28 -4.41
N CYS A 62 -1.83 6.06 -4.56
CA CYS A 62 -0.64 5.61 -3.82
C CYS A 62 0.59 6.47 -4.17
N LEU A 63 0.83 6.73 -5.45
CA LEU A 63 1.97 7.56 -5.89
C LEU A 63 1.86 8.98 -5.35
N GLU A 64 0.67 9.58 -5.39
CA GLU A 64 0.42 10.91 -4.82
C GLU A 64 0.63 10.92 -3.30
N PHE A 65 0.10 9.93 -2.59
CA PHE A 65 0.27 9.80 -1.14
C PHE A 65 1.73 9.62 -0.73
N LEU A 66 2.51 8.87 -1.51
CA LEU A 66 3.93 8.61 -1.25
C LEU A 66 4.85 9.72 -1.80
N ASP A 67 4.31 10.77 -2.41
CA ASP A 67 5.06 11.81 -3.12
C ASP A 67 6.07 11.22 -4.14
N ALA A 68 5.64 10.17 -4.84
CA ALA A 68 6.44 9.43 -5.79
C ALA A 68 6.28 10.00 -7.21
N ASN A 69 7.36 10.53 -7.77
CA ASN A 69 7.39 11.08 -9.12
C ASN A 69 7.83 10.02 -10.14
N ILE A 70 6.99 9.75 -11.15
CA ILE A 70 7.32 8.85 -12.26
C ILE A 70 7.89 9.64 -13.42
N VAL A 71 9.07 9.23 -13.89
CA VAL A 71 9.69 9.75 -15.12
C VAL A 71 9.70 8.65 -16.17
N VAL A 72 8.90 8.84 -17.22
CA VAL A 72 8.88 7.93 -18.37
C VAL A 72 10.01 8.30 -19.33
N LYS A 73 10.79 7.32 -19.77
CA LYS A 73 11.87 7.48 -20.75
C LYS A 73 11.65 6.53 -21.92
N GLY A 74 11.87 6.99 -23.15
CA GLY A 74 11.72 6.17 -24.35
C GLY A 74 10.28 6.08 -24.85
N GLU A 75 9.39 6.98 -24.43
CA GLU A 75 8.01 7.07 -24.93
C GLU A 75 7.97 7.30 -26.44
N GLU A 76 8.98 7.98 -26.99
CA GLU A 76 9.17 8.20 -28.42
C GLU A 76 9.38 6.90 -29.23
N ASN A 77 9.76 5.80 -28.58
CA ASN A 77 9.92 4.50 -29.22
C ASN A 77 8.59 3.75 -29.35
N LEU A 78 7.50 4.26 -28.75
CA LEU A 78 6.20 3.60 -28.81
C LEU A 78 5.58 3.75 -30.21
N PRO A 79 5.08 2.65 -30.80
CA PRO A 79 4.29 2.72 -32.03
C PRO A 79 3.06 3.62 -31.83
N LYS A 80 2.74 4.45 -32.82
CA LYS A 80 1.58 5.36 -32.76
C LYS A 80 0.24 4.64 -32.82
N GLU A 81 0.22 3.42 -33.36
CA GLU A 81 -0.98 2.62 -33.56
C GLU A 81 -0.73 1.14 -33.24
N GLY A 82 -1.80 0.43 -32.89
CA GLY A 82 -1.77 -0.98 -32.51
C GLY A 82 -1.81 -1.21 -31.00
N LEU A 83 -1.95 -2.48 -30.61
CA LEU A 83 -1.90 -2.91 -29.21
C LEU A 83 -0.48 -3.34 -28.87
N TYR A 84 0.01 -2.94 -27.70
CA TYR A 84 1.28 -3.39 -27.15
C TYR A 84 1.09 -3.84 -25.70
N THR A 85 1.89 -4.82 -25.31
CA THR A 85 1.92 -5.37 -23.96
C THR A 85 3.24 -5.00 -23.31
N PHE A 86 3.18 -4.28 -22.20
CA PHE A 86 4.35 -4.04 -21.37
C PHE A 86 4.56 -5.20 -20.42
N VAL A 87 5.66 -5.92 -20.61
CA VAL A 87 6.09 -6.96 -19.68
C VAL A 87 7.07 -6.33 -18.71
N SER A 88 6.67 -6.22 -17.45
CA SER A 88 7.51 -5.72 -16.38
C SER A 88 7.43 -6.65 -15.18
N ASN A 89 8.50 -6.66 -14.40
CA ASN A 89 8.54 -7.27 -13.08
C ASN A 89 8.88 -6.15 -12.10
N HIS A 90 8.06 -5.96 -11.06
CA HIS A 90 8.17 -4.86 -10.11
C HIS A 90 8.47 -3.51 -10.78
N PRO A 91 7.55 -2.97 -11.62
CA PRO A 91 7.81 -1.77 -12.43
C PRO A 91 8.19 -0.54 -11.60
N LEU A 92 7.74 -0.46 -10.35
CA LEU A 92 8.10 0.62 -9.41
C LEU A 92 9.17 0.20 -8.39
N GLY A 93 9.76 -0.98 -8.56
CA GLY A 93 10.73 -1.55 -7.62
C GLY A 93 10.12 -1.78 -6.25
N GLY A 94 10.71 -1.21 -5.20
CA GLY A 94 10.24 -1.40 -3.82
C GLY A 94 8.90 -0.73 -3.48
N GLN A 95 8.35 0.09 -4.37
CA GLN A 95 7.05 0.74 -4.20
C GLN A 95 5.89 -0.04 -4.85
N ASP A 96 6.19 -1.09 -5.61
CA ASP A 96 5.20 -2.03 -6.15
C ASP A 96 4.84 -3.08 -5.09
#